data_AF-A0A195EDE7-F1
#
_entry.id   AF-A0A195EDE7-F1
#
_cell.length_a   1.000
_cell.length_b   1.000
_cell.length_c   1.000
_cell.angle_alpha   90.00
_cell.angle_beta   90.00
_cell.angle_gamma   90.00
#
_symmetry.space_group_name_H-M   'P 1'
#
loop_
_entity.id
_entity.type
_entity.pdbx_description
1 polymer ?
#
loop_
_entity_poly.entity_id
_entity_poly.type
_entity_poly.pdbx_seq_one_letter_code
_entity_poly.pdbx_strand_id
1 'polypeptide(L)'
;MREEYDNNLSEPGTSTCQLTNNKDDEQQEDIDELLITCVARKRALFDYRLPANERSNLKKKALWQEVCNLMGGVLSIDEAKRRWRYLRDCYMKAKKKEHEYTPSGSAADESLKKKSLFKFFLQMQFLDDVQVKSV
;
A
#
# COMPACT_ATOMS: atom_id res chain seq x y z
N MET A 1 41.11 16.68 -6.19
CA MET A 1 40.70 15.42 -5.52
C MET A 1 39.26 15.65 -5.09
N ARG A 2 38.34 14.81 -5.59
CA ARG A 2 36.89 14.77 -5.34
C ARG A 2 36.58 14.82 -3.82
N GLU A 3 35.44 15.26 -3.33
CA GLU A 3 34.06 15.08 -3.83
C GLU A 3 33.14 16.10 -3.15
N GLU A 4 32.29 16.77 -3.94
CA GLU A 4 31.16 17.56 -3.49
C GLU A 4 30.07 16.63 -2.95
N TYR A 5 29.49 16.96 -1.80
CA TYR A 5 28.27 16.32 -1.29
C TYR A 5 27.16 17.36 -1.28
N ASP A 6 26.47 17.45 -2.42
CA ASP A 6 25.21 18.16 -2.59
C ASP A 6 24.12 17.49 -1.74
N ASN A 7 23.90 18.02 -0.53
CA ASN A 7 22.68 17.74 0.24
C ASN A 7 21.53 18.59 -0.33
N ASN A 8 21.07 18.20 -1.52
CA ASN A 8 19.79 18.60 -2.05
C ASN A 8 18.68 17.95 -1.19
N LEU A 9 18.13 18.76 -0.28
CA LEU A 9 16.85 18.56 0.37
C LEU A 9 15.75 18.58 -0.71
N SER A 10 15.55 17.45 -1.40
CA SER A 10 14.38 17.25 -2.25
C SER A 10 13.29 16.60 -1.41
N GLU A 11 12.37 17.43 -0.92
CA GLU A 11 10.96 17.05 -0.84
C GLU A 11 10.53 16.49 -2.21
N PRO A 12 9.70 15.44 -2.25
CA PRO A 12 8.55 15.56 -3.14
C PRO A 12 7.26 15.16 -2.43
N GLY A 13 6.65 16.15 -1.76
CA GLY A 13 5.21 16.22 -1.59
C GLY A 13 4.54 16.57 -2.91
N THR A 14 4.40 15.61 -3.82
CA THR A 14 3.45 15.65 -4.94
C THR A 14 3.07 14.21 -5.31
N SER A 15 2.16 13.64 -4.53
CA SER A 15 1.43 12.43 -4.90
C SER A 15 0.44 12.80 -6.02
N THR A 16 0.96 12.92 -7.23
CA THR A 16 0.15 13.07 -8.43
C THR A 16 -0.37 11.69 -8.81
N CYS A 17 -1.67 11.53 -8.71
CA CYS A 17 -2.43 10.46 -9.34
C CYS A 17 -2.49 10.77 -10.83
N GLN A 18 -1.75 10.03 -11.66
CA GLN A 18 -1.90 10.05 -13.10
C GLN A 18 -2.37 8.67 -13.55
N LEU A 19 -3.54 8.67 -14.22
CA LEU A 19 -4.07 7.57 -15.02
C LEU A 19 -3.38 7.62 -16.39
N THR A 20 -2.90 6.48 -16.90
CA THR A 20 -2.45 6.36 -18.29
C THR A 20 -2.77 4.97 -18.87
N ASN A 21 -3.87 4.86 -19.63
CA ASN A 21 -4.22 3.91 -20.73
C ASN A 21 -3.66 2.46 -20.75
N ASN A 22 -4.30 1.56 -21.50
CA ASN A 22 -5.37 0.62 -21.11
C ASN A 22 -4.87 -0.85 -21.25
N LYS A 23 -3.58 -1.12 -21.03
CA LYS A 23 -2.99 -2.48 -21.01
C LYS A 23 -1.86 -2.64 -19.99
N ASP A 24 -1.09 -1.59 -19.77
CA ASP A 24 -0.05 -1.57 -18.75
C ASP A 24 -0.66 -1.38 -17.35
N ASP A 25 -1.79 -0.67 -17.27
CA ASP A 25 -2.59 -0.54 -16.05
C ASP A 25 -3.16 -1.89 -15.58
N GLU A 26 -3.71 -2.73 -16.47
CA GLU A 26 -4.24 -4.06 -16.12
C GLU A 26 -3.13 -5.00 -15.60
N GLN A 27 -1.99 -5.04 -16.28
CA GLN A 27 -0.85 -5.86 -15.82
C GLN A 27 -0.31 -5.38 -14.47
N GLN A 28 -0.28 -4.05 -14.25
CA GLN A 28 0.13 -3.50 -12.97
C GLN A 28 -0.88 -3.80 -11.86
N GLU A 29 -2.17 -3.84 -12.18
CA GLU A 29 -3.23 -4.25 -11.26
C GLU A 29 -3.12 -5.73 -10.87
N ASP A 30 -2.83 -6.63 -11.82
CA ASP A 30 -2.58 -8.05 -11.53
C ASP A 30 -1.37 -8.24 -10.59
N ILE A 31 -0.30 -7.48 -10.84
CA ILE A 31 0.89 -7.46 -9.98
C ILE A 31 0.54 -6.97 -8.56
N ASP A 32 -0.31 -5.94 -8.45
CA ASP A 32 -0.74 -5.41 -7.16
C ASP A 32 -1.61 -6.39 -6.40
N GLU A 33 -2.56 -7.02 -7.08
CA GLU A 33 -3.43 -8.04 -6.49
C GLU A 33 -2.59 -9.18 -5.91
N LEU A 34 -1.61 -9.66 -6.68
CA LEU A 34 -0.70 -10.70 -6.24
C LEU A 34 0.17 -10.24 -5.07
N LEU A 35 0.72 -9.03 -5.13
CA LEU A 35 1.55 -8.45 -4.07
C LEU A 35 0.77 -8.38 -2.75
N ILE A 36 -0.46 -7.85 -2.79
CA ILE A 36 -1.32 -7.73 -1.60
C ILE A 36 -1.61 -9.12 -1.03
N THR A 37 -1.94 -10.10 -1.88
CA THR A 37 -2.20 -11.47 -1.45
C THR A 37 -0.99 -12.11 -0.77
N CYS A 38 0.20 -11.95 -1.34
CA CYS A 38 1.45 -12.45 -0.75
C CYS A 38 1.77 -11.78 0.59
N VAL A 39 1.57 -10.46 0.70
CA VAL A 39 1.83 -9.72 1.94
C VAL A 39 0.80 -10.05 3.02
N ALA A 40 -0.47 -10.23 2.67
CA ALA A 40 -1.54 -10.62 3.60
C ALA A 40 -1.22 -11.92 4.35
N ARG A 41 -0.60 -12.89 3.66
CA ARG A 41 -0.16 -14.17 4.25
C ARG A 41 1.03 -14.04 5.20
N LYS A 42 1.76 -12.92 5.15
CA LYS A 42 2.98 -12.67 5.92
C LYS A 42 2.76 -11.54 6.93
N ARG A 43 2.02 -11.84 8.00
CA ARG A 43 1.68 -10.89 9.08
C ARG A 43 2.87 -10.09 9.61
N ALA A 44 4.07 -10.69 9.69
CA ALA A 44 5.27 -10.00 10.15
C ALA A 44 5.75 -8.81 9.29
N LEU A 45 5.19 -8.63 8.08
CA LEU A 45 5.45 -7.45 7.25
C LEU A 45 4.64 -6.22 7.65
N PHE A 46 3.48 -6.39 8.30
CA PHE A 46 2.56 -5.29 8.59
C PHE A 46 2.03 -5.27 10.04
N ASP A 47 1.99 -6.41 10.73
CA ASP A 47 1.51 -6.53 12.11
C ASP A 47 2.60 -6.10 13.10
N TYR A 48 2.44 -4.91 13.67
CA TYR A 48 3.38 -4.35 14.62
C TYR A 48 3.24 -4.92 16.04
N ARG A 49 2.16 -5.67 16.31
CA ARG A 49 1.90 -6.32 17.61
C ARG A 49 2.78 -7.55 17.84
N LEU A 50 3.43 -8.05 16.80
CA LEU A 50 4.35 -9.17 16.93
C LEU A 50 5.56 -8.81 17.80
N PRO A 51 6.10 -9.80 18.55
CA PRO A 51 7.22 -9.57 19.43
C PRO A 51 8.48 -9.08 18.68
N ALA A 52 9.36 -8.35 19.38
CA ALA A 52 10.52 -7.69 18.76
C ALA A 52 11.47 -8.67 18.05
N ASN A 53 11.56 -9.91 18.53
CA ASN A 53 12.33 -11.00 17.92
C ASN A 53 11.82 -11.39 16.51
N GLU A 54 10.56 -11.16 16.17
CA GLU A 54 9.95 -11.41 14.86
C GLU A 54 10.01 -10.19 13.94
N ARG A 55 10.20 -9.00 14.52
CA ARG A 55 10.28 -7.72 13.81
C ARG A 55 11.70 -7.32 13.37
N SER A 56 12.69 -8.18 13.57
CA SER A 56 14.09 -7.94 13.17
C SER A 56 14.19 -7.62 11.67
N ASN A 57 15.07 -6.67 11.33
CA ASN A 57 15.33 -6.28 9.94
C ASN A 57 15.75 -7.46 9.06
N LEU A 58 16.50 -8.41 9.63
CA LEU A 58 16.92 -9.62 8.90
C LEU A 58 15.72 -10.49 8.50
N LYS A 59 14.79 -10.71 9.42
CA LYS A 59 13.55 -11.46 9.15
C LYS A 59 12.67 -10.73 8.13
N LYS A 60 12.51 -9.41 8.28
CA LYS A 60 11.77 -8.61 7.30
C LYS A 60 12.37 -8.68 5.90
N LYS A 61 13.70 -8.63 5.79
CA LYS A 61 14.40 -8.78 4.49
C LYS A 61 14.13 -10.14 3.88
N ALA A 62 14.22 -11.22 4.68
CA ALA A 62 13.89 -12.57 4.22
C ALA A 62 12.43 -12.70 3.78
N LEU A 63 11.48 -12.14 4.54
CA LEU A 63 10.06 -12.15 4.19
C LEU A 63 9.78 -11.40 2.88
N TRP A 64 10.40 -10.26 2.65
CA TRP A 64 10.29 -9.54 1.38
C TRP A 64 10.89 -10.32 0.21
N GLN A 65 12.04 -10.97 0.43
CA GLN A 65 12.63 -11.85 -0.59
C GLN A 65 11.69 -13.01 -0.94
N GLU A 66 11.07 -13.64 0.06
CA GLU A 66 10.08 -14.68 -0.18
C GLU A 66 8.86 -14.17 -0.94
N VAL A 67 8.38 -12.95 -0.66
CA VAL A 67 7.27 -12.34 -1.44
C VAL A 67 7.68 -12.20 -2.90
N CYS A 68 8.85 -11.62 -3.19
CA CYS A 68 9.36 -11.50 -4.55
C CYS A 68 9.49 -12.86 -5.25
N ASN A 69 9.99 -13.87 -4.54
CA ASN A 69 10.13 -15.23 -5.08
C ASN A 69 8.77 -15.88 -5.40
N LEU A 70 7.78 -15.71 -4.52
CA LEU A 70 6.40 -16.20 -4.76
C LEU A 70 5.73 -15.51 -5.95
N MET A 71 6.08 -14.25 -6.19
CA MET A 71 5.65 -13.49 -7.37
C MET A 71 6.45 -13.84 -8.64
N GLY A 72 7.26 -14.90 -8.62
CA GLY A 72 8.05 -15.33 -9.78
C GLY A 72 9.23 -14.40 -10.11
N GLY A 73 9.64 -13.52 -9.18
CA GLY A 73 10.71 -12.56 -9.41
C GLY A 73 10.34 -11.38 -10.31
N VAL A 74 9.04 -11.15 -10.54
CA VAL A 74 8.53 -10.04 -11.35
C VAL A 74 8.93 -8.66 -10.77
N LEU A 75 9.03 -8.57 -9.44
CA LEU A 75 9.46 -7.36 -8.73
C LEU A 75 10.73 -7.62 -7.92
N SER A 76 11.65 -6.65 -7.93
CA SER A 76 12.72 -6.58 -6.94
C SER A 76 12.17 -6.25 -5.55
N ILE A 77 12.96 -6.52 -4.49
CA ILE A 77 12.57 -6.20 -3.11
C ILE A 77 12.23 -4.71 -2.96
N ASP A 78 13.01 -3.83 -3.58
CA ASP A 78 12.82 -2.39 -3.42
C ASP A 78 11.59 -1.89 -4.17
N GLU A 79 11.29 -2.44 -5.34
CA GLU A 79 10.05 -2.17 -6.07
C GLU A 79 8.83 -2.69 -5.31
N ALA A 80 8.87 -3.93 -4.81
CA ALA A 80 7.80 -4.51 -4.01
C ALA A 80 7.49 -3.65 -2.77
N LYS A 81 8.53 -3.17 -2.06
CA LYS A 81 8.37 -2.25 -0.92
C LYS A 81 7.78 -0.90 -1.34
N ARG A 82 8.26 -0.32 -2.43
CA ARG A 82 7.75 0.96 -2.96
C ARG A 82 6.28 0.82 -3.34
N ARG A 83 5.91 -0.25 -4.04
CA ARG A 83 4.53 -0.53 -4.45
C ARG A 83 3.62 -0.80 -3.26
N TRP A 84 4.07 -1.62 -2.30
CA TRP A 84 3.34 -1.86 -1.06
C TRP A 84 3.08 -0.59 -0.24
N ARG A 85 4.04 0.35 -0.21
CA ARG A 85 3.81 1.67 0.41
C ARG A 85 2.72 2.44 -0.32
N TYR A 86 2.80 2.55 -1.65
CA TYR A 86 1.77 3.21 -2.45
C TYR A 86 0.37 2.63 -2.21
N LEU A 87 0.24 1.30 -2.22
CA LEU A 87 -1.03 0.62 -1.99
C LEU A 87 -1.60 0.92 -0.60
N ARG A 88 -0.76 0.92 0.44
CA ARG A 88 -1.17 1.33 1.80
C ARG A 88 -1.62 2.77 1.85
N ASP A 89 -0.91 3.68 1.21
CA ASP A 89 -1.29 5.10 1.18
C ASP A 89 -2.65 5.30 0.49
N CYS A 90 -2.89 4.60 -0.62
CA CYS A 90 -4.20 4.59 -1.30
C CYS A 90 -5.31 4.01 -0.40
N TYR A 91 -5.04 2.91 0.28
CA TYR A 91 -5.98 2.30 1.22
C TYR A 91 -6.33 3.24 2.38
N MET A 92 -5.34 3.90 3.00
CA MET A 92 -5.59 4.85 4.10
C MET A 92 -6.39 6.07 3.63
N LYS A 93 -6.13 6.58 2.41
CA LYS A 93 -6.94 7.64 1.80
C LYS A 93 -8.39 7.18 1.58
N ALA A 94 -8.59 5.96 1.09
CA ALA A 94 -9.93 5.39 0.88
C ALA A 94 -10.68 5.21 2.21
N LYS A 95 -10.01 4.68 3.24
CA LYS A 95 -10.57 4.52 4.58
C LYS A 95 -10.95 5.86 5.22
N LYS A 96 -10.11 6.88 5.06
CA LYS A 96 -10.44 8.25 5.53
C LYS A 96 -11.69 8.78 4.82
N LYS A 97 -11.79 8.61 3.50
CA LYS A 97 -12.98 9.03 2.74
C LYS A 97 -14.24 8.28 3.17
N GLU A 98 -14.14 6.99 3.51
CA GLU A 98 -15.26 6.22 4.04
C GLU A 98 -15.75 6.77 5.39
N HIS A 99 -14.86 7.11 6.31
CA HIS A 99 -15.23 7.64 7.63
C HIS A 99 -15.62 9.12 7.65
N GLU A 100 -15.01 9.95 6.80
CA GLU A 100 -15.21 11.41 6.78
C GLU A 100 -16.45 11.82 5.97
N TYR A 101 -16.88 11.00 5.01
CA TYR A 101 -17.98 11.36 4.12
C TYR A 101 -19.36 11.20 4.79
N THR A 102 -19.84 12.28 5.40
CA THR A 102 -21.26 12.47 5.75
C THR A 102 -21.85 13.61 4.91
N PRO A 103 -22.53 13.33 3.79
CA PRO A 103 -23.13 14.39 2.98
C PRO A 103 -24.37 14.93 3.70
N SER A 104 -24.21 16.05 4.40
CA SER A 104 -25.34 16.82 4.94
C SER A 104 -25.91 17.70 3.83
N GLY A 105 -26.62 17.10 2.88
CA GLY A 105 -27.26 17.82 1.78
C GLY A 105 -28.26 16.94 1.03
N SER A 106 -29.50 17.43 0.87
CA SER A 106 -30.63 16.73 0.24
C SER A 106 -30.48 16.45 -1.26
N ALA A 107 -29.37 16.89 -1.88
CA ALA A 107 -29.06 16.68 -3.30
C ALA A 107 -27.89 15.71 -3.53
N ALA A 108 -27.37 15.05 -2.49
CA ALA A 108 -26.26 14.12 -2.64
C ALA A 108 -26.76 12.81 -3.27
N ASP A 109 -26.39 12.59 -4.53
CA ASP A 109 -26.66 11.36 -5.27
C ASP A 109 -25.97 10.17 -4.56
N GLU A 110 -26.76 9.29 -3.95
CA GLU A 110 -26.27 8.10 -3.26
C GLU A 110 -25.52 7.13 -4.18
N SER A 111 -25.70 7.23 -5.50
CA SER A 111 -24.99 6.37 -6.46
C SER A 111 -23.50 6.71 -6.58
N LEU A 112 -23.08 7.91 -6.15
CA LEU A 112 -21.66 8.29 -6.05
C LEU A 112 -20.98 7.69 -4.81
N LYS A 113 -21.75 7.30 -3.79
CA LYS A 113 -21.23 6.70 -2.53
C LYS A 113 -20.55 5.35 -2.75
N LYS A 114 -20.95 4.60 -3.79
CA LYS A 114 -20.51 3.20 -4.02
C LYS A 114 -19.39 3.06 -5.06
N LYS A 115 -19.12 4.08 -5.88
CA LYS A 115 -18.36 3.92 -7.13
C LYS A 115 -16.87 4.23 -7.05
N SER A 116 -16.35 4.77 -5.93
CA SER A 116 -14.94 5.18 -5.83
C SER A 116 -14.24 4.61 -4.59
N LEU A 117 -14.62 3.40 -4.17
CA LEU A 117 -13.80 2.66 -3.24
C LEU A 117 -12.58 2.15 -4.02
N PHE A 118 -11.40 2.39 -3.47
CA PHE A 118 -10.13 1.87 -4.00
C PHE A 118 -10.27 0.38 -4.37
N LYS A 119 -9.86 -0.02 -5.58
CA LYS A 119 -10.11 -1.36 -6.14
C LYS A 119 -9.73 -2.50 -5.17
N PHE A 120 -8.60 -2.34 -4.47
CA PHE A 120 -8.09 -3.32 -3.52
C PHE A 120 -8.52 -3.07 -2.06
N PHE A 121 -9.55 -2.25 -1.83
CA PHE A 121 -9.99 -1.88 -0.49
C PHE A 121 -10.36 -3.10 0.36
N LEU A 122 -11.20 -3.99 -0.17
CA LEU A 122 -11.60 -5.22 0.51
C LEU A 122 -10.41 -6.15 0.75
N GLN A 123 -9.52 -6.28 -0.24
CA GLN A 123 -8.35 -7.15 -0.13
C GLN A 123 -7.33 -6.65 0.89
N MET A 124 -7.29 -5.34 1.16
CA MET A 124 -6.42 -4.72 2.16
C MET A 124 -7.09 -4.54 3.53
N GLN A 125 -8.34 -4.97 3.70
CA GLN A 125 -9.10 -4.84 4.95
C GLN A 125 -8.43 -5.56 6.13
N PHE A 126 -7.59 -6.57 5.89
CA PHE A 126 -6.80 -7.23 6.94
C PHE A 126 -5.85 -6.27 7.69
N LEU A 127 -5.58 -5.07 7.15
CA LEU A 127 -4.83 -4.04 7.83
C LEU A 127 -5.62 -3.45 9.00
N ASP A 128 -6.95 -3.49 8.99
CA ASP A 128 -7.81 -2.96 10.06
C ASP A 128 -7.59 -3.67 11.39
N ASP A 129 -7.44 -5.00 11.34
CA ASP A 129 -7.19 -5.85 12.52
C ASP A 129 -5.93 -5.45 13.29
N VAL A 130 -5.00 -4.78 12.60
CA VAL A 130 -3.74 -4.28 13.15
C VAL A 130 -3.86 -2.82 13.56
N GLN A 131 -4.74 -2.02 12.94
CA GLN A 131 -4.90 -0.59 13.23
C GLN A 131 -5.82 -0.26 14.41
N VAL A 132 -6.43 -1.27 15.07
CA VAL A 132 -7.21 -1.04 16.30
C VAL A 132 -6.28 -0.45 17.35
N LYS A 133 -6.34 0.88 17.50
CA LYS A 133 -5.77 1.58 18.64
C LYS A 133 -6.46 0.99 19.87
N SER A 134 -5.67 0.38 20.75
CA SER A 134 -6.10 0.09 22.11
C SER A 134 -6.73 1.37 22.68
N VAL A 135 -8.04 1.30 22.95
CA VAL A 135 -8.73 2.23 23.84
C VAL A 135 -8.29 1.91 25.26
#